data_AF-A0A661WI55-F1
#
_entry.id   AF-A0A661WI55-F1
#
_cell.length_a   1.000
_cell.length_b   1.000
_cell.length_c   1.000
_cell.angle_alpha   90.00
_cell.angle_beta   90.00
_cell.angle_gamma   90.00
#
_symmetry.space_group_name_H-M   'P 1'
#
loop_
_entity.id
_entity.type
_entity.pdbx_description
1 polymer ?
#
loop_
_entity_poly.entity_id
_entity_poly.type
_entity_poly.pdbx_seq_one_letter_code
_entity_poly.pdbx_strand_id
1 'polypeptide(L)'
;MKTKKRAGYCLGGAVVFLLIVGCILIGVGLLGVKEFKDIPRLVTGFSFDQTAPPPVDYSSAQTRMIQEYGYPEGFYILFFQREGIDGDVEEVRYEEWNYYSQKVSVAFENGEQLELSEIPLETVLPTPYQPGSFSAFVTREQVAASAGLDEWLILPVEKELVPDADLYYAEGLTFGLQNERLVYIETMVGKE
;
A
#
# COMPACT_ATOMS: atom_id res chain seq x y z
N MET A 1 -32.24 -15.29 -69.32
CA MET A 1 -31.75 -16.23 -68.28
C MET A 1 -31.06 -15.42 -67.20
N LYS A 2 -31.65 -15.31 -65.99
CA LYS A 2 -31.25 -14.33 -64.95
C LYS A 2 -30.24 -14.94 -63.95
N THR A 3 -29.00 -14.47 -63.98
CA THR A 3 -27.95 -14.75 -62.98
C THR A 3 -27.95 -13.68 -61.89
N LYS A 4 -28.75 -13.87 -60.83
CA LYS A 4 -28.85 -12.93 -59.68
C LYS A 4 -28.82 -13.63 -58.29
N LYS A 5 -27.96 -14.64 -58.10
CA LYS A 5 -27.84 -15.34 -56.80
C LYS A 5 -26.44 -15.39 -56.17
N ARG A 6 -25.41 -14.80 -56.77
CA ARG A 6 -24.03 -14.86 -56.23
C ARG A 6 -23.62 -13.70 -55.32
N ALA A 7 -24.40 -12.61 -55.27
CA ALA A 7 -24.04 -11.42 -54.47
C ALA A 7 -24.27 -11.57 -52.95
N GLY A 8 -25.18 -12.45 -52.51
CA GLY A 8 -25.51 -12.61 -51.09
C GLY A 8 -24.41 -13.31 -50.26
N TYR A 9 -23.65 -14.22 -50.86
CA TYR A 9 -22.62 -14.99 -50.15
C TYR A 9 -21.35 -14.18 -49.86
N CYS A 10 -21.00 -13.19 -50.70
CA CYS A 10 -19.85 -12.32 -50.44
C CYS A 10 -20.10 -11.34 -49.29
N LEU A 11 -21.34 -10.87 -49.12
CA LEU A 11 -21.68 -9.92 -48.05
C LEU A 11 -21.67 -10.59 -46.67
N GLY A 12 -22.18 -11.82 -46.57
CA GLY A 12 -22.16 -12.59 -45.32
C GLY A 12 -20.74 -12.94 -44.85
N GLY A 13 -19.84 -13.29 -45.78
CA GLY A 13 -18.44 -13.57 -45.45
C GLY A 13 -17.68 -12.35 -44.91
N ALA A 14 -17.91 -11.17 -45.49
CA ALA A 14 -17.28 -9.93 -45.03
C ALA A 14 -17.71 -9.54 -43.61
N VAL A 15 -19.00 -9.70 -43.26
CA VAL A 15 -19.50 -9.41 -41.92
C VAL A 15 -18.91 -10.36 -40.88
N VAL A 16 -18.86 -11.67 -41.17
CA VAL A 16 -18.25 -12.65 -40.26
C VAL A 16 -16.76 -12.38 -40.06
N PHE A 17 -16.03 -12.05 -41.13
CA PHE A 17 -14.62 -11.70 -41.03
C PHE A 17 -14.39 -10.45 -40.16
N LEU A 18 -15.18 -9.39 -40.35
CA LEU A 18 -15.08 -8.18 -39.52
C LEU A 18 -15.39 -8.45 -38.04
N LEU A 19 -16.37 -9.31 -37.75
CA LEU A 19 -16.67 -9.71 -36.37
C LEU A 19 -15.50 -10.48 -35.73
N ILE A 20 -14.89 -11.42 -36.46
CA ILE A 20 -13.73 -12.18 -35.97
C ILE A 20 -12.55 -11.23 -35.70
N VAL A 21 -12.24 -10.33 -36.62
CA VAL A 21 -11.17 -9.34 -36.44
C VAL A 21 -11.47 -8.42 -35.24
N GLY A 22 -12.72 -7.96 -35.10
CA GLY A 22 -13.15 -7.16 -33.95
C GLY A 22 -12.95 -7.89 -32.62
N CYS A 23 -13.34 -9.17 -32.54
CA CYS A 23 -13.12 -9.99 -31.34
C CYS A 23 -11.63 -10.20 -31.03
N ILE A 24 -10.78 -10.42 -32.05
CA ILE A 24 -9.34 -10.55 -31.87
C ILE A 24 -8.74 -9.24 -31.34
N LEU A 25 -9.10 -8.09 -31.92
CA LEU A 25 -8.60 -6.79 -31.47
C LEU A 25 -9.02 -6.47 -30.03
N ILE A 26 -10.27 -6.78 -29.67
CA ILE A 26 -10.75 -6.64 -28.29
C ILE A 26 -9.97 -7.58 -27.35
N GLY A 27 -9.77 -8.84 -27.73
CA GLY A 27 -9.01 -9.81 -26.93
C GLY A 27 -7.56 -9.37 -26.69
N VAL A 28 -6.86 -8.94 -27.74
CA VAL A 28 -5.50 -8.40 -27.65
C VAL A 28 -5.45 -7.15 -26.79
N GLY A 29 -6.42 -6.23 -26.96
CA GLY A 29 -6.52 -5.03 -26.13
C GLY A 29 -6.71 -5.36 -24.64
N LEU A 30 -7.57 -6.33 -24.31
CA LEU A 30 -7.81 -6.76 -22.94
C LEU A 30 -6.59 -7.43 -22.31
N LEU A 31 -5.86 -8.25 -23.07
CA LEU A 31 -4.62 -8.89 -22.59
C LEU A 31 -3.52 -7.85 -22.33
N GLY A 32 -3.33 -6.88 -23.23
CA GLY A 32 -2.33 -5.82 -23.07
C GLY A 32 -2.61 -4.90 -21.87
N VAL A 33 -3.89 -4.62 -21.56
CA VAL A 33 -4.26 -3.83 -20.38
C VAL A 33 -3.92 -4.56 -19.07
N LYS A 34 -3.95 -5.90 -19.06
CA LYS A 34 -3.57 -6.68 -17.87
C LYS A 34 -2.08 -6.57 -17.61
N GLU A 35 -1.24 -6.79 -18.61
CA GLU A 35 0.22 -6.72 -18.49
C GLU A 35 0.70 -5.32 -18.07
N PHE A 36 0.03 -4.26 -18.51
CA PHE A 36 0.41 -2.89 -18.15
C PHE A 36 0.20 -2.56 -16.66
N LYS A 37 -0.71 -3.27 -15.98
CA LYS A 37 -0.94 -3.09 -14.53
C LYS A 37 0.12 -3.77 -13.66
N ASP A 38 0.88 -4.68 -14.24
CA ASP A 38 1.82 -5.53 -13.51
C ASP A 38 3.28 -5.04 -13.64
N ILE A 39 3.50 -3.83 -14.18
CA ILE A 39 4.82 -3.21 -14.32
C ILE A 39 5.06 -2.17 -13.21
N PRO A 40 6.24 -2.13 -12.58
CA PRO A 40 6.64 -1.06 -11.68
C PRO A 40 6.45 0.33 -12.30
N ARG A 41 5.81 1.24 -11.57
CA ARG A 41 5.56 2.61 -12.04
C ARG A 41 6.04 3.64 -11.02
N LEU A 42 6.85 4.58 -11.49
CA LEU A 42 7.23 5.76 -10.72
C LEU A 42 6.12 6.81 -10.84
N VAL A 43 5.67 7.33 -9.70
CA VAL A 43 4.73 8.45 -9.61
C VAL A 43 5.49 9.67 -9.13
N THR A 44 5.44 10.76 -9.90
CA THR A 44 6.13 12.03 -9.60
C THR A 44 5.21 13.21 -9.86
N GLY A 45 5.48 14.36 -9.25
CA GLY A 45 4.80 15.62 -9.57
C GLY A 45 3.33 15.61 -9.14
N PHE A 46 3.03 14.86 -8.08
CA PHE A 46 1.71 14.87 -7.48
C PHE A 46 1.50 16.21 -6.76
N SER A 47 0.35 16.85 -6.98
CA SER A 47 -0.07 18.02 -6.20
C SER A 47 -0.94 17.52 -5.07
N PHE A 48 -0.54 17.75 -3.82
CA PHE A 48 -1.34 17.43 -2.65
C PHE A 48 -2.57 18.35 -2.57
N ASP A 49 -3.59 18.06 -3.36
CA ASP A 49 -4.92 18.67 -3.19
C ASP A 49 -5.64 18.05 -1.96
N GLN A 50 -5.03 17.02 -1.36
CA GLN A 50 -5.50 16.41 -0.12
C GLN A 50 -4.65 16.86 1.06
N THR A 51 -5.30 17.48 2.04
CA THR A 51 -4.70 17.80 3.33
C THR A 51 -4.34 16.50 4.06
N ALA A 52 -3.15 16.46 4.66
CA ALA A 52 -2.78 15.36 5.55
C ALA A 52 -3.86 15.20 6.64
N PRO A 53 -4.27 13.96 6.96
CA PRO A 53 -5.19 13.70 8.05
C PRO A 53 -4.57 14.17 9.37
N PRO A 54 -5.40 14.51 10.39
CA PRO A 54 -4.87 14.79 11.71
C PRO A 54 -4.09 13.57 12.23
N PRO A 55 -2.95 13.79 12.91
CA PRO A 55 -2.22 12.71 13.56
C PRO A 55 -3.09 11.96 14.58
N VAL A 56 -2.83 10.66 14.72
CA VAL A 56 -3.39 9.81 15.77
C VAL A 56 -2.78 10.23 17.11
N ASP A 57 -3.64 10.42 18.11
CA ASP A 57 -3.19 10.67 19.48
C ASP A 57 -2.49 9.42 20.05
N TYR A 58 -1.31 9.62 20.63
CA TYR A 58 -0.57 8.54 21.27
C TYR A 58 -1.25 8.10 22.57
N SER A 59 -1.23 6.79 22.84
CA SER A 59 -1.66 6.25 24.12
C SER A 59 -0.76 6.72 25.27
N SER A 60 -1.17 6.44 26.51
CA SER A 60 -0.31 6.72 27.67
C SER A 60 0.98 5.91 27.69
N ALA A 61 0.98 4.68 27.16
CA ALA A 61 2.16 3.83 27.06
C ALA A 61 3.12 4.36 25.97
N GLN A 62 2.57 4.69 24.80
CA GLN A 62 3.33 5.29 23.70
C GLN A 62 3.94 6.64 24.08
N THR A 63 3.17 7.49 24.75
CA THR A 63 3.65 8.78 25.26
C THR A 63 4.81 8.61 26.24
N ARG A 64 4.76 7.57 27.10
CA ARG A 64 5.85 7.27 28.03
C ARG A 64 7.14 6.90 27.28
N MET A 65 7.04 6.06 26.26
CA MET A 65 8.18 5.69 25.43
C MET A 65 8.78 6.91 24.72
N ILE A 66 7.92 7.81 24.21
CA ILE A 66 8.36 9.07 23.60
C ILE A 66 9.07 9.98 24.62
N GLN A 67 8.57 10.05 25.85
CA GLN A 67 9.19 10.85 26.92
C GLN A 67 10.53 10.28 27.38
N GLU A 68 10.66 8.94 27.41
CA GLU A 68 11.85 8.26 27.91
C GLU A 68 12.97 8.18 26.87
N TYR A 69 12.64 7.88 25.61
CA TYR A 69 13.61 7.60 24.54
C TYR A 69 13.51 8.53 23.33
N GLY A 70 12.49 9.38 23.25
CA GLY A 70 12.19 10.17 22.05
C GLY A 70 11.31 9.41 21.06
N TYR A 71 11.20 9.92 19.82
CA TYR A 71 10.53 9.20 18.75
C TYR A 71 11.36 7.98 18.32
N PRO A 72 10.73 6.87 17.88
CA PRO A 72 11.45 5.71 17.42
C PRO A 72 12.31 6.02 16.20
N GLU A 73 13.50 5.42 16.14
CA GLU A 73 14.44 5.56 15.03
C GLU A 73 13.99 4.74 13.81
N GLY A 74 13.18 3.72 14.02
CA GLY A 74 12.43 3.01 12.97
C GLY A 74 11.18 2.35 13.55
N PHE A 75 10.16 2.14 12.73
CA PHE A 75 8.93 1.47 13.14
C PHE A 75 8.24 0.77 11.97
N TYR A 76 7.36 -0.17 12.29
CA TYR A 76 6.32 -0.61 11.38
C TYR A 76 4.95 -0.60 12.05
N ILE A 77 3.90 -0.53 11.23
CA ILE A 77 2.51 -0.52 11.64
C ILE A 77 1.77 -1.52 10.75
N LEU A 78 0.97 -2.39 11.38
CA LEU A 78 0.05 -3.30 10.72
C LEU A 78 -1.38 -2.97 11.16
N PHE A 79 -2.26 -2.80 10.18
CA PHE A 79 -3.69 -2.67 10.40
C PHE A 79 -4.40 -3.92 9.91
N PHE A 80 -5.09 -4.63 10.80
CA PHE A 80 -5.84 -5.83 10.44
C PHE A 80 -7.12 -5.94 11.26
N GLN A 81 -7.99 -6.84 10.84
CA GLN A 81 -9.22 -7.16 11.57
C GLN A 81 -9.07 -8.48 12.31
N ARG A 82 -9.51 -8.51 13.57
CA ARG A 82 -9.55 -9.72 14.40
C ARG A 82 -11.00 -10.05 14.71
N GLU A 83 -11.40 -11.29 14.42
CA GLU A 83 -12.71 -11.80 14.82
C GLU A 83 -12.66 -12.26 16.29
N GLY A 84 -13.53 -11.69 17.10
CA GLY A 84 -13.73 -12.05 18.50
C GLY A 84 -14.55 -13.33 18.65
N ILE A 85 -14.60 -13.84 19.88
CA ILE A 85 -15.30 -15.10 20.21
C ILE A 85 -16.81 -14.99 19.92
N ASP A 86 -17.38 -13.80 20.02
CA ASP A 86 -18.80 -13.53 19.78
C ASP A 86 -19.11 -13.20 18.30
N GLY A 87 -18.12 -13.27 17.41
CA GLY A 87 -18.23 -12.90 15.99
C GLY A 87 -18.10 -11.40 15.72
N ASP A 88 -17.81 -10.59 16.76
CA ASP A 88 -17.49 -9.17 16.60
C ASP A 88 -16.15 -9.00 15.88
N VAL A 89 -16.08 -8.00 15.00
CA VAL A 89 -14.84 -7.67 14.28
C VAL A 89 -14.20 -6.44 14.91
N GLU A 90 -13.01 -6.61 15.47
CA GLU A 90 -12.19 -5.54 16.02
C GLU A 90 -11.14 -5.10 15.00
N GLU A 91 -11.00 -3.79 14.81
CA GLU A 91 -9.85 -3.25 14.08
C GLU A 91 -8.65 -3.15 15.01
N VAL A 92 -7.55 -3.76 14.58
CA VAL A 92 -6.31 -3.83 15.34
C VAL A 92 -5.25 -2.99 14.63
N ARG A 93 -4.66 -2.07 15.38
CA ARG A 93 -3.43 -1.34 15.03
C ARG A 93 -2.30 -1.95 15.84
N TYR A 94 -1.49 -2.78 15.20
CA TYR A 94 -0.26 -3.29 15.78
C TYR A 94 0.91 -2.42 15.35
N GLU A 95 1.80 -2.09 16.27
CA GLU A 95 2.98 -1.26 16.01
C GLU A 95 4.21 -1.90 16.65
N GLU A 96 5.36 -1.82 15.99
CA GLU A 96 6.64 -2.11 16.61
C GLU A 96 7.57 -0.91 16.44
N TRP A 97 8.10 -0.42 17.55
CA TRP A 97 8.92 0.79 17.62
C TRP A 97 10.34 0.41 18.03
N ASN A 98 11.31 0.74 17.19
CA ASN A 98 12.72 0.42 17.36
C ASN A 98 13.52 1.65 17.78
N TYR A 99 14.26 1.50 18.88
CA TYR A 99 15.17 2.44 19.50
C TYR A 99 16.58 1.83 19.49
N TYR A 100 17.19 1.74 18.31
CA TYR A 100 18.48 1.12 18.07
C TYR A 100 19.60 1.70 18.94
N SER A 101 19.64 3.02 19.11
CA SER A 101 20.65 3.68 19.96
C SER A 101 20.49 3.34 21.45
N GLN A 102 19.29 2.90 21.87
CA GLN A 102 18.99 2.41 23.23
C GLN A 102 18.99 0.87 23.32
N LYS A 103 19.08 0.16 22.19
CA LYS A 103 18.99 -1.31 22.11
C LYS A 103 17.64 -1.86 22.56
N VAL A 104 16.55 -1.13 22.28
CA VAL A 104 15.20 -1.50 22.71
C VAL A 104 14.24 -1.54 21.51
N SER A 105 13.38 -2.56 21.45
CA SER A 105 12.19 -2.61 20.60
C SER A 105 10.95 -2.79 21.46
N VAL A 106 9.86 -2.11 21.10
CA VAL A 106 8.59 -2.15 21.84
C VAL A 106 7.43 -2.40 20.90
N ALA A 107 6.66 -3.44 21.19
CA ALA A 107 5.44 -3.75 20.47
C ALA A 107 4.22 -3.16 21.19
N PHE A 108 3.30 -2.60 20.41
CA PHE A 108 2.00 -2.12 20.86
C PHE A 108 0.87 -2.76 20.06
N GLU A 109 -0.27 -2.93 20.72
CA GLU A 109 -1.53 -3.27 20.08
C GLU A 109 -2.60 -2.30 20.56
N ASN A 110 -3.22 -1.57 19.63
CA ASN A 110 -4.21 -0.52 19.94
C ASN A 110 -3.69 0.49 20.98
N GLY A 111 -2.37 0.75 20.96
CA GLY A 111 -1.69 1.64 21.90
C GLY A 111 -1.33 1.02 23.25
N GLU A 112 -1.75 -0.20 23.56
CA GLU A 112 -1.32 -0.92 24.75
C GLU A 112 0.04 -1.59 24.51
N GLN A 113 0.97 -1.48 25.46
CA GLN A 113 2.27 -2.12 25.33
C GLN A 113 2.13 -3.64 25.51
N LEU A 114 2.55 -4.40 24.51
CA LEU A 114 2.56 -5.86 24.54
C LEU A 114 3.89 -6.41 25.03
N GLU A 115 4.99 -5.91 24.45
CA GLU A 115 6.32 -6.48 24.65
C GLU A 115 7.38 -5.37 24.67
N LEU A 116 8.40 -5.56 25.50
CA LEU A 116 9.62 -4.77 25.54
C LEU A 116 10.79 -5.76 25.39
N SER A 117 11.57 -5.61 24.33
CA SER A 117 12.65 -6.55 24.01
C SER A 117 13.96 -5.81 23.73
N GLU A 118 15.07 -6.44 24.11
CA GLU A 118 16.41 -5.95 23.78
C GLU A 118 16.74 -6.31 22.32
N ILE A 119 17.28 -5.35 21.58
CA ILE A 119 17.74 -5.53 20.20
C ILE A 119 19.24 -5.22 20.09
N PRO A 120 19.94 -5.73 19.06
CA PRO A 120 21.34 -5.36 18.83
C PRO A 120 21.51 -3.84 18.68
N LEU A 121 22.68 -3.33 19.09
CA LEU A 121 23.06 -1.96 18.76
C LEU A 121 23.28 -1.86 17.26
N GLU A 122 22.55 -0.96 16.60
CA GLU A 122 22.78 -0.61 15.22
C GLU A 122 22.98 0.91 15.11
N THR A 123 23.98 1.32 14.33
CA THR A 123 24.13 2.73 13.94
C THR A 123 23.27 2.94 12.71
N VAL A 124 22.11 3.54 12.93
CA VAL A 124 21.14 3.81 11.87
C VAL A 124 20.88 5.30 11.76
N LEU A 125 20.54 5.74 10.56
CA LEU A 125 19.94 7.05 10.36
C LEU A 125 18.46 6.95 10.78
N PRO A 126 18.01 7.74 11.77
CA PRO A 126 16.64 7.67 12.25
C PRO A 126 15.67 8.11 11.14
N THR A 127 14.51 7.47 11.11
CA THR A 127 13.42 7.86 10.24
C THR A 127 12.92 9.28 10.57
N PRO A 128 12.62 10.12 9.55
CA PRO A 128 11.99 11.42 9.78
C PRO A 128 10.47 11.29 10.06
N TYR A 129 9.91 10.09 9.89
CA TYR A 129 8.47 9.83 10.02
C TYR A 129 8.06 9.58 11.47
N GLN A 130 6.79 9.87 11.78
CA GLN A 130 6.23 9.64 13.10
C GLN A 130 5.09 8.61 13.02
N PRO A 131 5.03 7.61 13.91
CA PRO A 131 3.97 6.58 13.86
C PRO A 131 2.55 7.16 13.90
N GLY A 132 2.35 8.25 14.67
CA GLY A 132 1.07 8.96 14.78
C GLY A 132 0.60 9.61 13.49
N SER A 133 1.45 9.83 12.48
CA SER A 133 1.05 10.48 11.23
C SER A 133 0.20 9.59 10.30
N PHE A 134 0.00 8.31 10.66
CA PHE A 134 -0.65 7.33 9.82
C PHE A 134 -1.83 6.68 10.53
N SER A 135 -2.94 6.44 9.83
CA SER A 135 -4.11 5.73 10.34
C SER A 135 -4.69 4.78 9.28
N ALA A 136 -5.48 3.77 9.66
CA ALA A 136 -5.99 2.77 8.72
C ALA A 136 -6.84 3.37 7.58
N PHE A 137 -7.51 4.49 7.85
CA PHE A 137 -8.51 5.10 6.97
C PHE A 137 -7.94 6.15 6.01
N VAL A 138 -6.63 6.11 5.78
CA VAL A 138 -5.96 7.05 4.88
C VAL A 138 -5.83 6.46 3.48
N THR A 139 -6.08 7.30 2.47
CA THR A 139 -5.77 6.98 1.08
C THR A 139 -4.26 7.04 0.85
N ARG A 140 -3.79 6.53 -0.29
CA ARG A 140 -2.39 6.65 -0.73
C ARG A 140 -1.94 8.12 -0.71
N GLU A 141 -2.76 9.01 -1.23
CA GLU A 141 -2.47 10.44 -1.30
C GLU A 141 -2.33 11.06 0.09
N GLN A 142 -3.14 10.60 1.05
CA GLN A 142 -3.03 11.02 2.44
C GLN A 142 -1.80 10.45 3.13
N VAL A 143 -1.37 9.21 2.83
CA VAL A 143 -0.07 8.70 3.29
C VAL A 143 1.05 9.59 2.77
N ALA A 144 1.05 9.88 1.47
CA ALA A 144 2.05 10.73 0.84
C ALA A 144 2.06 12.14 1.45
N ALA A 145 0.89 12.73 1.71
CA ALA A 145 0.78 14.03 2.37
C ALA A 145 1.29 14.00 3.82
N SER A 146 0.95 12.96 4.60
CA SER A 146 1.43 12.78 5.98
C SER A 146 2.95 12.61 6.07
N ALA A 147 3.55 11.96 5.07
CA ALA A 147 4.98 11.73 4.99
C ALA A 147 5.74 12.81 4.19
N GLY A 148 5.05 13.79 3.58
CA GLY A 148 5.69 14.80 2.74
C GLY A 148 6.40 14.22 1.51
N LEU A 149 5.81 13.19 0.90
CA LEU A 149 6.40 12.45 -0.23
C LEU A 149 6.02 13.05 -1.58
N ASP A 150 6.99 13.59 -2.30
CA ASP A 150 6.78 14.13 -3.65
C ASP A 150 6.85 13.06 -4.76
N GLU A 151 7.41 11.88 -4.44
CA GLU A 151 7.55 10.75 -5.35
C GLU A 151 7.47 9.39 -4.63
N TRP A 152 7.00 8.37 -5.35
CA TRP A 152 7.02 6.98 -4.90
C TRP A 152 6.97 6.00 -6.08
N LEU A 153 7.50 4.79 -5.85
CA LEU A 153 7.42 3.66 -6.76
C LEU A 153 6.27 2.73 -6.34
N ILE A 154 5.43 2.33 -7.28
CA ILE A 154 4.38 1.34 -7.06
C ILE A 154 4.89 0.00 -7.58
N LEU A 155 4.98 -0.99 -6.69
CA LEU A 155 5.27 -2.38 -7.02
C LEU A 155 3.96 -3.19 -6.90
N PRO A 156 3.45 -3.74 -8.01
CA PRO A 156 2.27 -4.58 -7.96
C PRO A 156 2.60 -5.86 -7.17
N VAL A 157 1.74 -6.19 -6.21
CA VAL A 157 1.84 -7.45 -5.46
C VAL A 157 1.25 -8.57 -6.31
N GLU A 158 1.80 -9.78 -6.18
CA GLU A 158 1.19 -10.98 -6.79
C GLU A 158 -0.24 -11.13 -6.26
N LYS A 159 -1.22 -10.92 -7.15
CA LYS A 159 -2.65 -10.85 -6.81
C LYS A 159 -3.16 -12.18 -6.25
N GLU A 160 -2.47 -13.27 -6.57
CA GLU A 160 -2.70 -14.61 -6.03
C GLU A 160 -2.39 -14.71 -4.53
N LEU A 161 -1.49 -13.85 -4.01
CA LEU A 161 -1.11 -13.83 -2.59
C LEU A 161 -1.95 -12.84 -1.79
N VAL A 162 -2.12 -11.62 -2.32
CA VAL A 162 -2.88 -10.56 -1.65
C VAL A 162 -3.77 -9.85 -2.68
N PRO A 163 -5.05 -10.24 -2.80
CA PRO A 163 -5.95 -9.62 -3.76
C PRO A 163 -6.17 -8.15 -3.41
N ASP A 164 -6.24 -7.32 -4.45
CA ASP A 164 -6.53 -5.88 -4.39
C ASP A 164 -5.60 -5.09 -3.46
N ALA A 165 -4.33 -5.53 -3.38
CA ALA A 165 -3.27 -4.84 -2.67
C ALA A 165 -2.19 -4.26 -3.58
N ASP A 166 -1.73 -3.06 -3.23
CA ASP A 166 -0.60 -2.38 -3.86
C ASP A 166 0.46 -2.09 -2.79
N LEU A 167 1.73 -2.28 -3.14
CA LEU A 167 2.86 -1.92 -2.31
C LEU A 167 3.58 -0.70 -2.89
N TYR A 168 3.89 0.25 -2.01
CA TYR A 168 4.45 1.54 -2.35
C TYR A 168 5.80 1.71 -1.66
N TYR A 169 6.79 2.19 -2.40
CA TYR A 169 8.14 2.45 -1.91
C TYR A 169 8.49 3.92 -2.13
N ALA A 170 8.92 4.59 -1.08
CA ALA A 170 9.41 5.96 -1.10
C ALA A 170 10.71 6.06 -0.29
N GLU A 171 11.30 7.25 -0.24
CA GLU A 171 12.53 7.49 0.52
C GLU A 171 12.31 7.16 2.01
N GLY A 172 12.95 6.09 2.50
CA GLY A 172 12.85 5.68 3.91
C GLY A 172 11.48 5.13 4.34
N LEU A 173 10.54 4.87 3.42
CA LEU A 173 9.19 4.40 3.76
C LEU A 173 8.68 3.36 2.75
N THR A 174 8.17 2.25 3.26
CA THR A 174 7.37 1.29 2.50
C THR A 174 5.97 1.27 3.08
N PHE A 175 4.93 1.24 2.25
CA PHE A 175 3.55 1.13 2.74
C PHE A 175 2.66 0.35 1.79
N GLY A 176 1.72 -0.41 2.35
CA GLY A 176 0.80 -1.27 1.62
C GLY A 176 -0.64 -0.80 1.80
N LEU A 177 -1.39 -0.73 0.70
CA LEU A 177 -2.83 -0.52 0.75
C LEU A 177 -3.55 -1.77 0.25
N GLN A 178 -4.67 -2.10 0.88
CA GLN A 178 -5.61 -3.11 0.41
C GLN A 178 -7.01 -2.50 0.36
N ASN A 179 -7.71 -2.60 -0.77
CA ASN A 179 -9.03 -1.97 -0.96
C ASN A 179 -9.03 -0.48 -0.59
N GLU A 180 -8.00 0.26 -1.01
CA GLU A 180 -7.77 1.69 -0.71
C GLU A 180 -7.62 2.03 0.79
N ARG A 181 -7.42 1.03 1.65
CA ARG A 181 -7.11 1.22 3.07
C ARG A 181 -5.66 0.90 3.34
N LEU A 182 -5.04 1.68 4.21
CA LEU A 182 -3.69 1.41 4.68
C LEU A 182 -3.69 0.16 5.57
N VAL A 183 -2.91 -0.85 5.20
CA VAL A 183 -2.77 -2.11 5.95
C VAL A 183 -1.38 -2.31 6.53
N TYR A 184 -0.37 -1.64 5.99
CA TYR A 184 1.01 -1.82 6.38
C TYR A 184 1.82 -0.55 6.14
N ILE A 185 2.72 -0.24 7.07
CA ILE A 185 3.79 0.75 6.95
C ILE A 185 5.04 0.18 7.57
N GLU A 186 6.19 0.41 6.94
CA GLU A 186 7.50 0.17 7.54
C GLU A 186 8.46 1.30 7.14
N THR A 187 9.18 1.83 8.11
CA THR A 187 10.27 2.77 7.81
C THR A 187 11.54 2.00 7.51
N MET A 188 12.19 2.34 6.40
CA MET A 188 13.48 1.79 6.04
C MET A 188 14.58 2.65 6.65
N VAL A 189 15.31 2.11 7.63
CA VAL A 189 16.44 2.80 8.24
C VAL A 189 17.71 2.58 7.43
N GLY A 190 18.43 3.67 7.15
CA GLY A 190 19.74 3.60 6.49
C GLY A 190 20.81 3.13 7.47
N LYS A 191 21.77 2.33 7.01
CA LYS A 191 23.01 2.07 7.76
C LYS A 191 24.02 3.15 7.42
N GLU A 192 24.67 3.72 8.43
CA GLU A 192 25.81 4.64 8.23
C GLU A 192 27.06 3.92 7.68
#